data_AF-A0A0P7CFI0-F1
#
_entry.id   AF-A0A0P7CFI0-F1
#
_cell.length_a   1.000
_cell.length_b   1.000
_cell.length_c   1.000
_cell.angle_alpha   90.00
_cell.angle_beta   90.00
_cell.angle_gamma   90.00
#
_symmetry.space_group_name_H-M   'P 1'
#
loop_
_entity.id
_entity.type
_entity.pdbx_description
1 polymer ?
#
loop_
_entity_poly.entity_id
_entity_poly.type
_entity_poly.pdbx_seq_one_letter_code
_entity_poly.pdbx_strand_id
1 'polypeptide(L)' 'MTLDQARELARTRAELLWLAPATSITTGKVLVGVRVHDARVSYGRTQLLVQPTSGRGHRWIDADLTQEIED' A
#
# COMPACT_ATOMS: atom_id res chain seq x y z
N MET A 1 5.53 -2.25 -9.99
CA MET A 1 5.89 -0.82 -9.78
C MET A 1 7.41 -0.64 -9.58
N THR A 2 8.05 0.40 -10.13
CA THR A 2 9.49 0.68 -9.88
C THR A 2 9.72 1.40 -8.53
N LEU A 3 10.95 1.39 -8.00
CA LEU A 3 11.28 2.07 -6.75
C LEU A 3 11.12 3.60 -6.85
N ASP A 4 11.48 4.20 -7.98
CA ASP A 4 11.39 5.65 -8.14
C ASP A 4 9.93 6.12 -8.21
N GLN A 5 9.07 5.35 -8.90
CA GLN A 5 7.62 5.56 -8.85
C GLN A 5 7.09 5.45 -7.42
N ALA A 6 7.50 4.41 -6.68
CA ALA A 6 7.08 4.21 -5.29
C ALA A 6 7.53 5.35 -4.36
N ARG A 7 8.74 5.89 -4.56
CA ARG A 7 9.25 7.04 -3.81
C ARG A 7 8.47 8.32 -4.12
N GLU A 8 8.04 8.49 -5.37
CA GLU A 8 7.20 9.63 -5.73
C GLU A 8 5.81 9.56 -5.08
N LEU A 9 5.22 8.37 -4.99
CA LEU A 9 3.98 8.15 -4.24
C LEU A 9 4.15 8.50 -2.75
N ALA A 10 5.28 8.13 -2.13
CA ALA A 10 5.57 8.50 -0.75
C ALA A 10 5.78 10.02 -0.57
N ARG A 11 6.49 10.66 -1.51
CA ARG A 11 6.74 12.11 -1.50
C ARG A 11 5.45 12.92 -1.57
N THR A 12 4.53 12.49 -2.42
CA THR A 12 3.22 13.13 -2.62
C THR A 12 2.18 12.68 -1.59
N ARG A 13 2.50 11.70 -0.75
CA ARG A 13 1.56 11.05 0.18
C ARG A 13 0.30 10.56 -0.54
N ALA A 14 0.50 9.92 -1.69
CA ALA A 14 -0.57 9.40 -2.52
C ALA A 14 -1.50 8.46 -1.74
N GLU A 15 -2.78 8.50 -2.10
CA GLU A 15 -3.80 7.59 -1.58
C GLU A 15 -4.06 6.49 -2.61
N LEU A 16 -4.07 5.24 -2.14
CA LEU A 16 -4.21 4.05 -2.96
C LEU A 16 -5.22 3.09 -2.31
N LEU A 17 -5.70 2.13 -3.08
CA LEU A 17 -6.40 0.98 -2.55
C LEU A 17 -5.43 -0.19 -2.42
N TRP A 18 -5.28 -0.70 -1.20
CA TRP A 18 -4.52 -1.92 -0.92
C TRP A 18 -5.44 -3.13 -0.92
N LEU A 19 -5.09 -4.14 -1.72
CA LEU A 19 -5.72 -5.45 -1.71
C LEU A 19 -5.21 -6.27 -0.52
N ALA A 20 -5.81 -6.04 0.64
CA ALA A 20 -5.43 -6.70 1.88
C ALA A 20 -5.80 -8.19 1.86
N PRO A 21 -4.90 -9.08 2.33
CA PRO A 21 -5.20 -10.51 2.42
C PRO A 21 -6.34 -10.77 3.40
N ALA A 22 -7.08 -11.86 3.14
CA ALA A 22 -8.06 -12.43 4.05
C ALA A 22 -7.45 -12.62 5.44
N THR A 23 -8.15 -12.16 6.47
CA THR A 23 -7.80 -12.47 7.87
C THR A 23 -8.61 -13.67 8.34
N SER A 24 -8.33 -14.20 9.53
CA SER A 24 -9.15 -15.28 10.14
C SER A 24 -10.63 -14.91 10.30
N ILE A 25 -10.97 -13.61 10.24
CA ILE A 25 -12.32 -13.06 10.40
C ILE A 25 -12.99 -12.77 9.03
N THR A 26 -12.21 -12.58 7.97
CA THR A 26 -12.72 -12.19 6.64
C THR A 26 -12.42 -13.25 5.59
N THR A 27 -13.46 -13.91 5.09
CA THR A 27 -13.39 -14.79 3.92
C THR A 27 -13.32 -13.95 2.63
N GLY A 28 -12.12 -13.55 2.21
CA GLY A 28 -11.90 -12.85 0.93
C GLY A 28 -10.81 -11.78 0.99
N LYS A 29 -10.38 -11.29 -0.17
CA LYS A 29 -9.52 -10.10 -0.26
C LYS A 29 -10.37 -8.85 -0.10
N VAL A 30 -9.92 -7.88 0.68
CA VAL A 30 -10.65 -6.62 0.93
C VAL A 30 -9.82 -5.46 0.42
N LEU A 31 -10.47 -4.48 -0.21
CA LEU A 31 -9.83 -3.22 -0.59
C LEU A 31 -9.85 -2.26 0.59
N VAL A 32 -8.67 -1.75 0.95
CA VAL A 32 -8.49 -0.80 2.05
C VAL A 32 -7.84 0.46 1.51
N GLY A 33 -8.46 1.62 1.71
CA GLY A 33 -7.85 2.91 1.39
C GLY A 33 -6.65 3.17 2.29
N VAL A 34 -5.49 3.43 1.69
CA VAL A 34 -4.23 3.66 2.41
C VAL A 34 -3.49 4.87 1.87
N ARG A 35 -2.74 5.54 2.75
CA ARG A 35 -1.80 6.59 2.38
C ARG A 35 -0.38 6.04 2.37
N VAL A 36 0.43 6.44 1.39
CA VAL A 36 1.84 6.04 1.29
C VAL A 36 2.73 7.00 2.08
N HIS A 37 3.64 6.45 2.88
CA HIS A 37 4.56 7.21 3.75
C HIS A 37 6.02 7.02 3.40
N ASP A 38 6.39 5.86 2.87
CA ASP A 38 7.77 5.54 2.50
C ASP A 38 7.80 4.40 1.47
N ALA A 39 8.94 4.21 0.82
CA ALA A 39 9.15 3.17 -0.18
C ALA A 39 10.56 2.56 -0.05
N ARG A 40 10.65 1.24 -0.20
CA ARG A 40 11.91 0.50 -0.15
C ARG A 40 11.94 -0.66 -1.13
N VAL A 41 13.12 -1.23 -1.33
CA VAL A 41 13.28 -2.57 -1.92
C VAL A 41 13.60 -3.55 -0.79
N SER A 42 12.90 -4.67 -0.76
CA SER A 42 13.16 -5.77 0.17
C SER A 42 12.99 -7.09 -0.58
N TYR A 43 13.96 -7.99 -0.49
CA TYR A 43 13.95 -9.29 -1.19
C TYR A 43 13.66 -9.18 -2.70
N GLY A 44 14.19 -8.14 -3.35
CA GLY A 44 13.99 -7.89 -4.77
C GLY A 44 12.61 -7.34 -5.15
N ARG A 45 11.75 -7.02 -4.17
CA ARG A 45 10.41 -6.45 -4.40
C ARG A 45 10.33 -5.02 -3.90
N THR A 46 9.61 -4.20 -4.65
CA THR A 46 9.24 -2.84 -4.21
C THR A 46 8.15 -2.93 -3.16
N GLN A 47 8.39 -2.34 -1.99
CA GLN A 47 7.44 -2.28 -0.88
C GLN A 47 7.11 -0.85 -0.51
N LEU A 48 5.87 -0.63 -0.07
CA LEU A 48 5.35 0.65 0.39
C LEU A 48 5.07 0.57 1.90
N LEU A 49 5.50 1.59 2.64
CA LEU A 49 5.03 1.82 4.00
C LEU A 49 3.71 2.55 3.91
N VAL A 50 2.64 1.92 4.36
CA VAL A 50 1.29 2.47 4.24
C VAL A 50 0.60 2.61 5.58
N GLN A 51 -0.28 3.60 5.69
CA GLN A 51 -1.20 3.78 6.82
C GLN A 51 -2.65 3.71 6.30
N PRO A 52 -3.55 2.94 6.93
CA PRO A 52 -4.98 2.97 6.61
C PRO A 52 -5.57 4.38 6.81
N THR A 53 -6.33 4.86 5.83
CA THR A 53 -7.00 6.18 5.88
C THR A 53 -7.98 6.28 7.04
N SER A 54 -8.68 5.20 7.35
CA SER A 54 -9.66 5.10 8.45
C SER A 54 -9.05 4.75 9.81
N GLY A 55 -7.72 4.56 9.89
CA GLY A 55 -7.09 3.90 11.03
C GLY A 55 -5.75 4.50 11.47
N ARG A 56 -5.06 3.73 12.31
CA ARG A 56 -3.74 4.06 12.84
C ARG A 56 -2.75 2.93 12.55
N GLY A 57 -1.48 3.26 12.66
CA GLY A 57 -0.38 2.31 12.48
C GLY A 57 0.10 2.24 11.04
N HIS A 58 1.31 1.72 10.87
CA HIS A 58 1.94 1.59 9.57
C HIS A 58 2.26 0.13 9.28
N ARG A 59 2.22 -0.24 8.00
CA ARG A 59 2.60 -1.59 7.55
C ARG A 59 3.35 -1.50 6.23
N TRP A 60 4.37 -2.34 6.08
CA TRP A 60 5.01 -2.58 4.79
C TRP A 60 4.18 -3.58 3.98
N ILE A 61 3.86 -3.21 2.73
CA ILE A 61 3.11 -4.06 1.79
C ILE A 61 3.84 -4.12 0.45
N ASP A 62 3.65 -5.20 -0.30
CA ASP A 62 4.16 -5.29 -1.67
C ASP A 62 3.39 -4.29 -2.54
N ALA A 63 4.12 -3.46 -3.30
CA ALA A 63 3.52 -2.40 -4.11
C ALA A 63 2.56 -2.94 -5.18
N ASP A 64 2.81 -4.16 -5.67
CA ASP A 64 1.97 -4.84 -6.66
C ASP A 64 0.62 -5.31 -6.08
N LEU A 65 0.39 -5.15 -4.77
CA LEU A 65 -0.91 -5.35 -4.12
C LEU A 65 -1.72 -4.04 -3.98
N THR A 66 -1.27 -2.96 -4.63
CA THR A 66 -1.97 -1.67 -4.61
C THR A 66 -2.51 -1.31 -5.98
N GLN A 67 -3.60 -0.57 -5.99
CA GLN A 67 -4.20 0.02 -7.19
C GLN A 67 -4.54 1.48 -6.91
N GLU A 68 -4.55 2.29 -7.96
CA GLU A 68 -4.98 3.69 -7.89
C GLU A 68 -6.48 3.78 -7.61
N ILE A 69 -6.92 4.92 -7.09
CA ILE A 69 -8.34 5.25 -6.93
C ILE A 69 -8.79 5.86 -8.27
N GLU A 70 -9.80 5.26 -8.91
CA GLU A 70 -10.43 5.82 -10.11
C GLU A 70 -11.49 6.88 -9.69
N ASP A 71 -11.56 7.98 -10.45
CA ASP A 71 -12.58 9.05 -10.30
C ASP A 71 -13.93 8.68 -10.92
#